data_AF-A0A926AHI0-F1
#
_entry.id   AF-A0A926AHI0-F1
#
_cell.length_a   1.000
_cell.length_b   1.000
_cell.length_c   1.000
_cell.angle_alpha   90.00
_cell.angle_beta   90.00
_cell.angle_gamma   90.00
#
_symmetry.space_group_name_H-M   'P 1'
#
loop_
_entity.id
_entity.type
_entity.pdbx_description
1 polymer ?
#
loop_
_entity_poly.entity_id
_entity_poly.type
_entity_poly.pdbx_seq_one_letter_code
_entity_poly.pdbx_strand_id
1 'polypeptide(L)'
;MQRIVLTGGPGAGKSVVSQRLATAHPVRFALVPEAATQVYTKLQTRWDRLNIDQRRDAQRMIYRLQVEQEAAIFASHPDHHLLLDRGTIDGAAYWPDGP
;
A
#
# COMPACT_ATOMS: atom_id res chain seq x y z
N MET A 1 -11.08 -2.24 16.59
CA MET A 1 -10.00 -2.15 15.59
C MET A 1 -10.57 -1.71 14.24
N GLN A 2 -9.85 -0.88 13.48
CA GLN A 2 -10.25 -0.40 12.14
C GLN A 2 -9.07 -0.48 11.17
N ARG A 3 -9.34 -0.62 9.87
CA ARG A 3 -8.37 -0.45 8.78
C ARG A 3 -8.65 0.87 8.07
N ILE A 4 -7.70 1.79 8.12
CA ILE A 4 -7.85 3.15 7.57
C ILE A 4 -6.92 3.27 6.37
N VAL A 5 -7.49 3.41 5.17
CA VAL A 5 -6.72 3.55 3.93
C VAL A 5 -6.54 5.03 3.60
N LEU A 6 -5.30 5.45 3.41
CA LEU A 6 -4.98 6.75 2.79
C LEU A 6 -4.77 6.54 1.29
N THR A 7 -5.79 6.88 0.49
CA THR A 7 -5.74 6.84 -0.98
C THR A 7 -5.68 8.25 -1.58
N GLY A 8 -5.29 8.33 -2.86
CA GLY A 8 -5.14 9.58 -3.61
C GLY A 8 -3.95 9.57 -4.56
N GLY A 9 -3.84 10.63 -5.38
CA GLY A 9 -2.80 10.74 -6.41
C GLY A 9 -1.36 10.77 -5.87
N PRO A 10 -0.36 10.51 -6.73
CA PRO A 10 1.05 10.72 -6.40
C PRO A 10 1.30 12.14 -5.88
N GLY A 11 2.20 12.30 -4.89
CA GLY A 11 2.55 13.62 -4.34
C GLY A 11 1.55 14.23 -3.35
N ALA A 12 0.40 13.60 -3.08
CA ALA A 12 -0.63 14.12 -2.16
C ALA A 12 -0.26 14.07 -0.66
N GLY A 13 0.99 13.76 -0.30
CA GLY A 13 1.45 13.74 1.10
C GLY A 13 0.97 12.56 1.96
N LYS A 14 0.30 11.55 1.38
CA LYS A 14 -0.26 10.39 2.10
C LYS A 14 0.76 9.66 2.97
N SER A 15 1.90 9.30 2.40
CA SER A 15 3.00 8.63 3.11
C SER A 15 3.55 9.48 4.26
N VAL A 16 3.63 10.80 4.08
CA VAL A 16 4.09 11.72 5.14
C VAL A 16 3.09 11.74 6.30
N VAL A 17 1.79 11.82 5.99
CA VAL A 17 0.73 11.84 7.00
C VAL A 17 0.65 10.50 7.74
N SER A 18 0.68 9.37 7.02
CA SER A 18 0.62 8.04 7.63
C SER A 18 1.80 7.79 8.56
N GLN A 19 3.02 8.12 8.10
CA GLN A 19 4.23 8.01 8.91
C GLN A 19 4.12 8.87 10.17
N ARG A 20 3.73 10.14 10.02
CA ARG A 20 3.61 11.08 11.16
C ARG A 20 2.58 10.62 12.18
N LEU A 21 1.42 10.12 11.74
CA LEU A 21 0.38 9.60 12.63
C LEU A 21 0.84 8.37 13.41
N ALA A 22 1.50 7.43 12.73
CA ALA A 22 2.03 6.22 13.37
C ALA A 22 3.14 6.55 14.39
N THR A 23 4.05 7.47 14.04
CA THR A 23 5.12 7.92 14.95
C THR A 23 4.59 8.73 16.13
N ALA A 24 3.59 9.59 15.93
CA ALA A 24 3.02 10.42 16.99
C ALA A 24 2.12 9.64 17.97
N HIS A 25 1.53 8.53 17.52
CA HIS A 25 0.60 7.72 18.31
C HIS A 25 0.91 6.22 18.18
N PRO A 26 2.10 5.77 18.63
CA PRO A 26 2.59 4.41 18.37
C PRO A 26 1.78 3.32 19.07
N VAL A 27 1.05 3.65 20.16
CA VAL A 27 0.16 2.72 20.87
C VAL A 27 -1.22 2.58 20.23
N ARG A 28 -1.53 3.40 19.22
CA ARG A 28 -2.85 3.46 18.58
C ARG A 28 -2.82 2.98 17.14
N PHE A 29 -1.73 3.25 16.42
CA PHE A 29 -1.63 2.97 15.00
C PHE A 29 -0.42 2.09 14.68
N ALA A 30 -0.66 1.08 13.84
CA ALA A 30 0.39 0.34 13.17
C ALA A 30 0.37 0.71 11.68
N LEU A 31 1.51 1.18 11.16
CA LEU A 31 1.65 1.60 9.76
C LEU A 31 1.84 0.38 8.86
N VAL A 32 1.00 0.27 7.84
CA VAL A 32 1.17 -0.64 6.72
C VAL A 32 1.74 0.15 5.54
N PRO A 33 2.97 -0.17 5.05
CA PRO A 33 3.66 0.63 4.03
C PRO A 33 3.08 0.43 2.63
N GLU A 34 3.40 1.33 1.69
CA GLU A 34 2.95 1.21 0.30
C GLU A 34 3.58 -0.03 -0.39
N ALA A 35 2.74 -0.94 -0.87
CA ALA A 35 3.20 -2.15 -1.58
C ALA A 35 3.78 -1.84 -2.99
N ALA A 36 3.26 -0.81 -3.68
CA ALA A 36 3.66 -0.46 -5.05
C ALA A 36 5.15 -0.14 -5.16
N THR A 37 5.65 0.78 -4.33
CA THR A 37 7.06 1.17 -4.31
C THR A 37 7.98 -0.02 -4.01
N GLN A 38 7.57 -0.92 -3.11
CA GLN A 38 8.34 -2.14 -2.80
C GLN A 38 8.43 -3.10 -4.00
N VAL A 39 7.30 -3.34 -4.69
CA VAL A 39 7.27 -4.20 -5.89
C VAL A 39 8.12 -3.61 -7.01
N TYR A 40 7.98 -2.31 -7.30
CA TYR A 40 8.79 -1.66 -8.32
C TYR A 40 10.29 -1.69 -8.00
N THR A 41 10.64 -1.53 -6.72
CA THR A 41 12.02 -1.64 -6.25
C THR A 41 12.56 -3.06 -6.48
N LYS A 42 11.79 -4.09 -6.09
CA LYS A 42 12.15 -5.50 -6.29
C LYS A 42 12.33 -5.87 -7.76
N LEU A 43 11.50 -5.32 -8.64
CA LEU A 43 11.56 -5.53 -10.09
C LEU A 43 12.58 -4.61 -10.79
N GLN A 44 13.25 -3.72 -10.06
CA GLN A 44 14.16 -2.70 -10.59
C GLN A 44 13.55 -1.89 -11.74
N THR A 45 12.26 -1.56 -11.63
CA THR A 45 11.47 -0.94 -12.68
C THR A 45 10.62 0.22 -12.15
N ARG A 46 9.82 0.83 -13.02
CA ARG A 46 8.82 1.86 -12.70
C ARG A 46 7.59 1.65 -13.57
N TRP A 47 6.44 2.15 -13.12
CA TRP A 47 5.15 2.01 -13.81
C TRP A 47 5.19 2.38 -15.30
N ASP A 48 5.87 3.47 -15.63
CA ASP A 48 6.03 4.01 -16.98
C ASP A 48 6.90 3.14 -17.90
N ARG A 49 7.66 2.19 -17.35
CA ARG A 49 8.53 1.26 -18.10
C ARG A 49 7.87 -0.10 -18.37
N LEU A 50 6.67 -0.33 -17.85
CA LEU A 50 5.97 -1.61 -17.99
C LEU A 50 5.00 -1.56 -19.17
N ASN A 51 5.03 -2.61 -19.99
CA ASN A 51 3.98 -2.90 -20.96
C ASN A 51 2.69 -3.38 -20.25
N ILE A 52 1.60 -3.57 -20.99
CA ILE A 52 0.28 -3.89 -20.40
C ILE A 52 0.32 -5.18 -19.57
N ASP A 53 0.93 -6.25 -20.07
CA ASP A 53 0.98 -7.53 -19.35
C ASP A 53 1.86 -7.44 -18.10
N GLN A 54 3.00 -6.75 -18.20
CA GLN A 54 3.86 -6.46 -17.05
C GLN A 54 3.16 -5.60 -15.99
N ARG A 55 2.27 -4.68 -16.39
CA ARG A 55 1.45 -3.91 -15.45
C ARG A 55 0.45 -4.81 -14.74
N ARG A 56 -0.20 -5.75 -15.44
CA ARG A 56 -1.10 -6.74 -14.81
C ARG A 56 -0.35 -7.58 -13.77
N ASP A 57 0.84 -8.05 -14.12
CA ASP A 57 1.66 -8.86 -13.22
C ASP A 57 2.14 -8.05 -12.01
N ALA A 58 2.61 -6.82 -12.23
CA ALA A 58 2.96 -5.91 -11.14
C ALA A 58 1.76 -5.63 -10.23
N GLN A 59 0.57 -5.34 -10.77
CA GLN A 59 -0.64 -5.13 -9.97
C GLN A 59 -1.03 -6.35 -9.12
N ARG A 60 -0.90 -7.57 -9.68
CA ARG A 60 -1.12 -8.82 -8.91
C ARG A 60 -0.12 -8.98 -7.78
N MET A 61 1.16 -8.68 -8.04
CA MET A 61 2.21 -8.72 -7.00
C MET A 61 1.94 -7.68 -5.91
N ILE A 62 1.55 -6.46 -6.28
CA ILE A 62 1.19 -5.37 -5.35
C ILE A 62 0.02 -5.80 -4.47
N TYR A 63 -1.05 -6.33 -5.08
CA TYR A 63 -2.22 -6.80 -4.34
C TYR A 63 -1.86 -7.88 -3.32
N ARG A 64 -1.10 -8.90 -3.74
CA ARG A 64 -0.68 -10.00 -2.85
C ARG A 64 0.17 -9.48 -1.70
N LEU A 65 1.19 -8.68 -2.00
CA LEU A 65 2.06 -8.08 -0.98
C LEU A 65 1.26 -7.23 0.01
N GLN A 66 0.32 -6.41 -0.50
CA GLN A 66 -0.56 -5.57 0.32
C GLN A 66 -1.39 -6.38 1.31
N VAL A 67 -2.00 -7.49 0.87
CA VAL A 67 -2.78 -8.37 1.76
C VAL A 67 -1.88 -9.08 2.78
N GLU A 68 -0.70 -9.55 2.35
CA GLU A 68 0.26 -10.24 3.22
C GLU A 68 0.79 -9.31 4.33
N GLN A 69 1.19 -8.09 3.99
CA GLN A 69 1.69 -7.12 4.98
C GLN A 69 0.59 -6.67 5.95
N GLU A 70 -0.65 -6.51 5.49
CA GLU A 70 -1.79 -6.18 6.36
C GLU A 70 -2.03 -7.28 7.40
N ALA A 71 -2.00 -8.54 6.95
CA ALA A 71 -2.16 -9.69 7.84
C ALA A 71 -1.00 -9.82 8.84
N ALA A 72 0.24 -9.67 8.38
CA ALA A 72 1.42 -9.75 9.22
C ALA A 72 1.44 -8.66 10.30
N ILE A 73 1.18 -7.41 9.91
CA ILE A 73 1.19 -6.28 10.84
C ILE A 73 0.05 -6.38 11.85
N PHE A 74 -1.14 -6.83 11.41
CA PHE A 74 -2.25 -7.11 12.32
C PHE A 74 -1.88 -8.18 13.35
N ALA A 75 -1.27 -9.29 12.91
CA ALA A 75 -0.87 -10.36 13.82
C ALA A 75 0.13 -9.89 14.89
N SER A 76 1.04 -8.97 14.53
CA SER A 76 1.99 -8.37 15.48
C SER A 76 1.41 -7.25 16.34
N HIS A 77 0.31 -6.63 15.94
CA HIS A 77 -0.30 -5.47 16.61
C HIS A 77 -1.84 -5.58 16.70
N PRO A 78 -2.39 -6.62 17.34
CA PRO A 78 -3.82 -6.94 17.29
C PRO A 78 -4.74 -5.84 17.86
N ASP A 79 -4.20 -5.02 18.78
CA ASP A 79 -4.95 -3.95 19.44
C ASP A 79 -4.85 -2.59 18.71
N HIS A 80 -4.06 -2.51 17.63
CA HIS A 80 -3.83 -1.25 16.91
C HIS A 80 -4.80 -1.08 15.74
N HIS A 81 -5.14 0.17 15.43
CA HIS A 81 -5.73 0.48 14.13
C HIS A 81 -4.65 0.39 13.05
N LEU A 82 -4.94 -0.28 11.94
CA LEU A 82 -4.03 -0.28 10.81
C LEU A 82 -4.21 1.02 10.03
N LEU A 83 -3.09 1.69 9.76
CA LEU A 83 -3.03 2.85 8.88
C LEU A 83 -2.30 2.44 7.61
N LEU A 84 -3.01 2.38 6.49
CA LEU A 84 -2.51 1.83 5.24
C LEU A 84 -2.12 2.97 4.30
N ASP A 85 -0.84 3.05 3.95
CA ASP A 85 -0.36 3.93 2.88
C ASP A 85 -0.69 3.29 1.53
N ARG A 86 -1.92 3.57 1.05
CA ARG A 86 -2.67 2.84 0.01
C ARG A 86 -3.22 1.48 0.45
N GLY A 87 -4.28 1.07 -0.23
CA GLY A 87 -4.93 -0.23 -0.01
C GLY A 87 -5.23 -0.94 -1.32
N THR A 88 -5.84 -2.11 -1.23
CA THR A 88 -6.21 -2.91 -2.41
C THR A 88 -7.14 -2.18 -3.38
N ILE A 89 -7.92 -1.20 -2.90
CA ILE A 89 -8.77 -0.34 -3.72
C ILE A 89 -7.99 0.49 -4.74
N ASP A 90 -6.75 0.89 -4.43
CA ASP A 90 -5.89 1.63 -5.37
C ASP A 90 -5.58 0.78 -6.61
N GLY A 91 -5.60 -0.56 -6.50
CA GLY A 91 -5.37 -1.46 -7.61
C GLY A 91 -6.38 -1.29 -8.75
N ALA A 92 -7.63 -0.93 -8.45
CA ALA A 92 -8.65 -0.67 -9.47
C ALA A 92 -8.32 0.57 -10.31
N ALA A 93 -7.72 1.61 -9.70
CA ALA A 93 -7.30 2.82 -10.41
C ALA A 93 -6.07 2.61 -11.30
N TYR A 94 -5.27 1.59 -11.01
CA TYR A 94 -4.06 1.25 -11.76
C TYR A 94 -4.19 -0.04 -12.56
N TRP A 95 -5.37 -0.63 -12.66
CA TRP A 95 -5.59 -1.77 -13.54
C TRP A 95 -5.52 -1.29 -15.00
N PRO A 96 -4.76 -1.97 -15.89
CA PRO A 96 -4.57 -1.47 -17.26
C PRO A 96 -5.85 -1.32 -18.08
N ASP A 97 -6.86 -2.13 -17.77
CA ASP A 97 -8.16 -2.13 -18.47
C ASP A 97 -9.20 -1.22 -17.77
N GLY A 98 -8.82 -0.56 -16.67
CA GLY A 98 -9.73 0.21 -15.83
C GLY A 98 -10.61 -0.66 -14.92
N PRO A 99 -11.48 -0.02 -14.12
CA PRO A 99 -12.53 -0.70 -13.36
C PRO A 99 -13.66 -1.24 -14.25
#